data_AF-A0A817EDQ5-F1
#
_entry.id   AF-A0A817EDQ5-F1
#
_cell.length_a   1.000
_cell.length_b   1.000
_cell.length_c   1.000
_cell.angle_alpha   90.00
_cell.angle_beta   90.00
_cell.angle_gamma   90.00
#
_symmetry.space_group_name_H-M   'P 1'
#
loop_
_entity.id
_entity.type
_entity.pdbx_description
1 polymer ?
#
loop_
_entity_poly.entity_id
_entity_poly.type
_entity_poly.pdbx_seq_one_letter_code
_entity_poly.pdbx_strand_id
1 'polypeptide(L)'
;MVQAFMANVIFPTKQEDEQYKYTDDSHLLILETYVGVSVEVLESDVFRSDTPCRFKIVPSAKINIEKKNNKYRIFCFFSETVQYLIDNIDRTLQQSIEIEEKLSIDLIENLSEIKEDILQRLQHLKNVPNRLENPNIYHLDVGAMYPNIILTNRLQPSAIVDSTICAQCDLNRPNA
;
A
#
# COMPACT_ATOMS: atom_id res chain seq x y z
N MET A 1 23.57 -6.65 -17.14
CA MET A 1 24.25 -7.05 -18.39
C MET A 1 24.17 -8.55 -18.63
N VAL A 2 24.57 -9.43 -17.70
CA VAL A 2 24.50 -10.90 -17.90
C VAL A 2 23.10 -11.38 -18.33
N GLN A 3 22.04 -10.99 -17.62
CA GLN A 3 20.67 -11.41 -17.96
C GLN A 3 20.21 -10.94 -19.35
N ALA A 4 20.55 -9.71 -19.74
CA ALA A 4 20.20 -9.20 -21.07
C ALA A 4 21.06 -9.82 -22.19
N PHE A 5 22.31 -10.20 -21.92
CA PHE A 5 23.13 -10.99 -22.85
C PHE A 5 22.48 -12.36 -23.10
N MET A 6 22.05 -13.05 -22.04
CA MET A 6 21.35 -14.34 -22.14
C MET A 6 20.02 -14.22 -22.90
N ALA A 7 19.31 -13.09 -22.75
CA ALA A 7 18.07 -12.81 -23.46
C ALA A 7 18.26 -12.21 -24.87
N ASN A 8 19.50 -12.08 -25.36
CA ASN A 8 19.84 -11.43 -26.63
C ASN A 8 19.25 -10.01 -26.80
N VAL A 9 19.26 -9.23 -25.71
CA VAL A 9 18.81 -7.84 -25.68
C VAL A 9 20.02 -6.92 -25.78
N ILE A 10 19.98 -5.99 -26.74
CA ILE A 10 21.05 -5.00 -26.95
C ILE A 10 21.10 -4.04 -25.76
N PHE A 11 22.30 -3.79 -25.26
CA PHE A 11 22.51 -2.82 -24.18
C PHE A 11 22.58 -1.40 -24.74
N PRO A 12 21.87 -0.43 -24.14
CA PRO A 12 22.08 0.97 -24.48
C PRO A 12 23.47 1.43 -24.04
N THR A 13 23.94 2.51 -24.65
CA THR A 13 25.11 3.25 -24.17
C THR A 13 24.85 3.83 -22.78
N LYS A 14 25.92 4.18 -22.06
CA LYS A 14 25.78 4.89 -20.78
C LYS A 14 25.05 6.20 -21.02
N GLN A 15 24.13 6.54 -20.11
CA GLN A 15 23.48 7.84 -20.11
C GLN A 15 24.52 8.92 -19.79
N GLU A 16 24.53 9.98 -20.58
CA GLU A 16 25.31 11.19 -20.34
C GLU A 16 24.37 12.28 -19.87
N ASP A 17 24.79 13.05 -18.87
CA ASP A 17 23.98 14.14 -18.34
C ASP A 17 24.10 15.37 -19.23
N GLU A 18 22.96 15.99 -19.53
CA GLU A 18 22.91 17.28 -20.22
C GLU A 18 23.43 18.39 -19.30
N GLN A 19 24.29 19.26 -19.81
CA GLN A 19 24.93 20.31 -19.02
C GLN A 19 23.95 21.37 -18.49
N TYR A 20 22.91 21.68 -19.27
CA TYR A 20 21.92 22.69 -18.91
C TYR A 20 20.53 22.20 -19.33
N LYS A 21 19.63 22.13 -18.36
CA LYS A 21 18.21 21.84 -18.58
C LYS A 21 17.38 23.05 -18.16
N TYR A 22 16.25 23.24 -18.81
CA TYR A 22 15.32 24.32 -18.51
C TYR A 22 13.94 23.75 -18.22
N THR A 23 13.21 24.38 -17.32
CA THR A 23 11.78 24.11 -17.11
C THR A 23 10.95 24.69 -18.27
N ASP A 24 9.70 24.25 -18.38
CA ASP A 24 8.76 24.74 -19.41
C ASP A 24 8.54 26.26 -19.36
N ASP A 25 8.71 26.87 -18.17
CA ASP A 25 8.65 28.32 -17.95
C ASP A 25 10.02 29.02 -18.09
N SER A 26 11.00 28.35 -18.73
CA SER A 26 12.33 28.88 -19.09
C SER A 26 13.27 29.21 -17.92
N HIS A 27 13.07 28.60 -16.76
CA HIS A 27 14.02 28.70 -15.65
C HIS A 27 15.09 27.62 -15.75
N LEU A 28 16.34 27.97 -15.40
CA LEU A 28 17.45 27.02 -15.38
C LEU A 28 17.26 26.01 -14.24
N LEU A 29 17.30 24.72 -14.57
CA LEU A 29 17.28 23.64 -13.59
C LEU A 29 18.68 23.43 -13.00
N ILE A 30 18.77 23.56 -11.67
CA ILE A 30 20.01 23.31 -10.92
C ILE A 30 20.10 21.82 -10.52
N LEU A 31 18.97 21.24 -10.13
CA LEU A 31 18.85 19.85 -9.70
C LEU A 31 17.51 19.28 -10.16
N GLU A 32 17.57 18.08 -10.73
CA GLU A 32 16.39 17.31 -11.11
C GLU A 32 16.32 16.08 -10.19
N THR A 33 15.23 15.97 -9.43
CA THR A 33 14.97 14.83 -8.55
C THR A 33 13.47 14.64 -8.37
N TYR A 34 13.08 13.54 -7.74
CA TYR A 34 11.69 13.21 -7.44
C TYR A 34 11.42 13.29 -5.92
N VAL A 35 10.14 13.43 -5.57
CA VAL A 35 9.72 13.36 -4.16
C VAL A 35 9.90 11.93 -3.65
N GLY A 36 10.75 11.77 -2.64
CA GLY A 36 11.03 10.49 -2.01
C GLY A 36 9.96 10.06 -1.00
N VAL A 37 10.42 9.48 0.11
CA VAL A 37 9.55 9.00 1.18
C VAL A 37 8.97 10.17 1.98
N SER A 38 7.67 10.09 2.31
CA SER A 38 7.05 10.99 3.29
C SER A 38 7.43 10.55 4.70
N VAL A 39 7.83 11.49 5.55
CA VAL A 39 8.15 11.24 6.96
C VAL A 39 7.24 12.12 7.79
N GLU A 40 6.54 11.51 8.75
CA GLU A 40 5.61 12.19 9.64
C GLU A 40 5.93 11.84 11.10
N VAL A 41 5.82 12.83 11.98
CA VAL A 41 5.87 12.63 13.43
C VAL A 41 4.48 12.95 13.96
N LEU A 42 3.72 11.91 14.31
CA LEU A 42 2.34 12.07 14.77
C LEU A 42 2.27 12.43 16.25
N GLU A 43 3.13 11.85 17.08
CA GLU A 43 3.14 12.05 18.53
C GLU A 43 4.57 11.89 19.08
N SER A 44 4.87 12.64 20.14
CA SER A 44 6.15 12.56 20.85
C SER A 44 5.89 12.51 22.35
N ASP A 45 6.17 11.36 22.97
CA ASP A 45 6.14 11.15 24.42
C ASP A 45 6.89 9.85 24.75
N VAL A 46 6.95 9.47 26.03
CA VAL A 46 7.51 8.19 26.50
C VAL A 46 6.42 7.13 26.53
N PHE A 47 6.37 6.28 25.51
CA PHE A 47 5.46 5.13 25.46
C PHE A 47 6.13 3.87 26.01
N ARG A 48 5.48 3.21 26.98
CA ARG A 48 5.96 1.97 27.59
C ARG A 48 4.80 0.99 27.78
N SER A 49 5.10 -0.30 27.72
CA SER A 49 4.11 -1.38 27.90
C SER A 49 3.52 -1.47 29.31
N ASP A 50 4.11 -0.79 30.29
CA ASP A 50 3.65 -0.76 31.68
C ASP A 50 2.93 0.55 32.05
N THR A 51 2.86 1.51 31.13
CA THR A 51 2.26 2.82 31.37
C THR A 51 0.94 2.93 30.59
N PRO A 52 -0.19 3.22 31.24
CA PRO A 52 -1.49 3.24 30.57
C PRO A 52 -1.59 4.42 29.59
N CYS A 53 -2.12 4.14 28.40
CA CYS A 53 -2.39 5.13 27.36
C CYS A 53 -3.89 5.23 27.10
N ARG A 54 -4.34 6.43 26.72
CA ARG A 54 -5.74 6.67 26.36
C ARG A 54 -5.93 6.36 24.88
N PHE A 55 -6.76 5.36 24.59
CA PHE A 55 -7.15 5.02 23.23
C PHE A 55 -8.55 5.54 22.94
N LYS A 56 -8.70 6.19 21.79
CA LYS A 56 -9.99 6.52 21.20
C LYS A 56 -10.06 5.88 19.83
N ILE A 57 -10.78 4.76 19.75
CA ILE A 57 -11.01 4.06 18.49
C ILE A 57 -12.02 4.88 17.69
N VAL A 58 -11.52 5.59 16.67
CA VAL A 58 -12.36 6.43 15.82
C VAL A 58 -13.11 5.53 14.82
N PRO A 59 -14.45 5.61 14.76
CA PRO A 59 -15.26 4.78 13.86
C PRO A 59 -15.17 5.13 12.36
N SER A 60 -14.07 5.68 11.83
CA SER A 60 -14.03 6.17 10.44
C SER A 60 -12.75 5.77 9.70
N ALA A 61 -12.88 4.83 8.77
CA ALA A 61 -12.03 4.71 7.58
C ALA A 61 -12.59 3.64 6.62
N LYS A 62 -13.64 3.97 5.86
CA LYS A 62 -13.69 3.52 4.46
C LYS A 62 -13.16 4.67 3.62
N ILE A 63 -12.00 4.49 3.00
CA ILE A 63 -11.60 5.29 1.85
C ILE A 63 -12.39 4.75 0.65
N ASN A 64 -13.65 5.16 0.52
CA ASN A 64 -14.39 4.96 -0.73
C ASN A 64 -14.11 6.17 -1.62
N ILE A 65 -13.13 6.03 -2.51
CA ILE A 65 -12.89 6.96 -3.61
C ILE A 65 -13.93 6.63 -4.69
N GLU A 66 -15.11 7.26 -4.64
CA GLU A 66 -16.00 7.25 -5.80
C GLU A 66 -15.59 8.35 -6.79
N LYS A 67 -15.16 7.94 -7.99
CA LYS A 67 -15.01 8.84 -9.14
C LYS A 67 -16.39 9.10 -9.73
N LYS A 68 -16.98 10.25 -9.43
CA LYS A 68 -18.16 10.76 -10.16
C LYS A 68 -17.82 12.12 -10.77
N ASN A 69 -17.91 12.23 -12.09
CA ASN A 69 -17.68 13.48 -12.85
C ASN A 69 -16.38 14.20 -12.50
N ASN A 70 -15.26 13.47 -12.46
CA ASN A 70 -13.91 14.03 -12.24
C ASN A 70 -13.74 14.84 -10.93
N LYS A 71 -14.61 14.61 -9.94
CA LYS A 71 -14.61 15.31 -8.66
C LYS A 71 -14.71 14.31 -7.51
N TYR A 72 -13.72 14.30 -6.63
CA TYR A 72 -13.74 13.48 -5.42
C TYR A 72 -14.81 14.03 -4.47
N ARG A 73 -15.85 13.24 -4.18
CA ARG A 73 -16.83 13.56 -3.13
C ARG A 73 -16.60 12.61 -1.97
N ILE A 74 -16.17 13.17 -0.84
CA ILE A 74 -16.09 12.44 0.42
C ILE A 74 -17.50 12.41 1.00
N PHE A 75 -18.14 11.24 0.99
CA PHE A 75 -19.37 10.99 1.74
C PHE A 75 -19.01 10.11 2.95
N CYS A 76 -18.99 10.70 4.14
CA CYS A 76 -18.71 9.99 5.39
C CYS A 76 -20.02 9.53 6.03
N PHE A 77 -20.29 8.23 6.02
CA PHE A 77 -21.18 7.63 7.02
C PHE A 77 -20.33 7.25 8.25
N PHE A 78 -20.63 7.88 9.39
CA PHE A 78 -19.88 7.78 10.64
C PHE A 78 -20.25 6.46 11.37
N SER A 79 -19.50 5.35 11.19
CA SER A 79 -19.40 4.17 12.12
C SER A 79 -18.88 2.86 11.46
N GLU A 80 -17.63 2.78 10.95
CA GLU A 80 -17.26 1.66 10.03
C GLU A 80 -15.89 0.97 10.18
N THR A 81 -14.87 1.46 10.90
CA THR A 81 -13.53 0.78 10.86
C THR A 81 -13.54 -0.61 11.50
N VAL A 82 -14.01 -0.73 12.74
CA VAL A 82 -14.09 -2.04 13.41
C VAL A 82 -15.13 -2.93 12.73
N GLN A 83 -16.21 -2.34 12.21
CA GLN A 83 -17.21 -3.07 11.44
C GLN A 83 -16.62 -3.62 10.15
N TYR A 84 -15.79 -2.86 9.44
CA TYR A 84 -15.10 -3.31 8.24
C TYR A 84 -14.18 -4.51 8.53
N LEU A 85 -13.45 -4.49 9.66
CA LEU A 85 -12.64 -5.64 10.08
C LEU A 85 -13.51 -6.88 10.37
N ILE A 86 -14.65 -6.69 11.04
CA ILE A 86 -15.62 -7.75 11.32
C ILE A 86 -16.18 -8.32 10.00
N ASP A 87 -16.60 -7.47 9.06
CA ASP A 87 -17.21 -7.87 7.80
C ASP A 87 -16.23 -8.61 6.88
N ASN A 88 -14.93 -8.33 7.01
CA ASN A 88 -13.88 -8.91 6.16
C ASN A 88 -13.11 -10.06 6.81
N ILE A 89 -13.46 -10.46 8.05
CA ILE A 89 -12.67 -11.43 8.82
C ILE A 89 -12.44 -12.74 8.06
N ASP A 90 -13.48 -13.24 7.39
CA ASP A 90 -13.41 -14.49 6.62
C ASP A 90 -12.38 -14.40 5.50
N ARG A 91 -12.42 -13.31 4.74
CA ARG A 91 -11.48 -13.05 3.65
C ARG A 91 -10.05 -12.89 4.19
N THR A 92 -9.87 -12.19 5.29
CA THR A 92 -8.55 -11.95 5.88
C THR A 92 -7.94 -13.25 6.42
N LEU A 93 -8.72 -14.09 7.10
CA LEU A 93 -8.25 -15.39 7.57
C LEU A 93 -7.87 -16.29 6.39
N GLN A 94 -8.74 -16.38 5.37
CA GLN A 94 -8.43 -17.13 4.15
C GLN A 94 -7.13 -16.65 3.49
N GLN A 95 -6.95 -15.34 3.35
CA GLN A 95 -5.72 -14.78 2.76
C GLN A 95 -4.47 -15.13 3.57
N SER A 96 -4.55 -15.04 4.90
CA SER A 96 -3.41 -15.38 5.76
C SER A 96 -3.04 -16.88 5.62
N ILE A 97 -4.04 -17.75 5.56
CA ILE A 97 -3.83 -19.20 5.44
C ILE A 97 -3.30 -19.59 4.05
N GLU A 98 -3.99 -19.15 2.99
CA GLU A 98 -3.72 -19.63 1.63
C GLU A 98 -2.58 -18.88 0.94
N ILE A 99 -2.43 -17.58 1.20
CA ILE A 99 -1.47 -16.72 0.49
C ILE A 99 -0.19 -16.55 1.31
N GLU A 100 -0.31 -16.18 2.59
CA GLU A 100 0.85 -15.91 3.44
C GLU A 100 1.52 -17.22 3.87
N GLU A 101 0.75 -18.16 4.44
CA GLU A 101 1.25 -19.45 4.94
C GLU A 101 1.29 -20.56 3.87
N LYS A 102 0.61 -20.37 2.72
CA LYS A 102 0.52 -21.34 1.61
C LYS A 102 -0.04 -22.71 2.03
N LEU A 103 -0.99 -22.70 2.97
CA LEU A 103 -1.68 -23.90 3.45
C LEU A 103 -3.10 -23.98 2.87
N SER A 104 -3.63 -25.20 2.76
CA SER A 104 -5.05 -25.38 2.44
C SER A 104 -5.89 -25.21 3.70
N ILE A 105 -7.01 -24.51 3.57
CA ILE A 105 -8.01 -24.34 4.64
C ILE A 105 -8.49 -25.69 5.19
N ASP A 106 -8.51 -26.73 4.36
CA ASP A 106 -9.00 -28.06 4.76
C ASP A 106 -8.15 -28.71 5.87
N LEU A 107 -6.90 -28.25 6.04
CA LEU A 107 -5.98 -28.75 7.07
C LEU A 107 -6.16 -28.06 8.43
N ILE A 108 -7.03 -27.05 8.53
CA ILE A 108 -7.16 -26.22 9.73
C ILE A 108 -8.36 -26.65 10.55
N GLU A 109 -8.09 -27.16 11.74
CA GLU A 109 -9.10 -27.71 12.64
C GLU A 109 -9.78 -26.65 13.52
N ASN A 110 -9.04 -25.60 13.92
CA ASN A 110 -9.48 -24.60 14.90
C ASN A 110 -9.95 -23.26 14.28
N LEU A 111 -10.23 -23.22 12.99
CA LEU A 111 -10.57 -21.98 12.27
C LEU A 111 -11.80 -21.28 12.87
N SER A 112 -12.86 -22.03 13.15
CA SER A 112 -14.11 -21.49 13.71
C SER A 112 -13.91 -20.89 15.10
N GLU A 113 -13.14 -21.57 15.96
CA GLU A 113 -12.85 -21.10 17.33
C GLU A 113 -12.06 -19.78 17.30
N ILE A 114 -10.98 -19.72 16.50
CA ILE A 114 -10.16 -18.53 16.37
C ILE A 114 -10.95 -17.36 15.76
N LYS A 115 -11.78 -17.63 14.75
CA LYS A 115 -12.66 -16.62 14.16
C LYS A 115 -13.60 -16.03 15.21
N GLU A 116 -14.22 -16.87 16.05
CA GLU A 116 -15.12 -16.41 17.10
C GLU A 116 -14.40 -15.59 18.18
N ASP A 117 -13.21 -16.00 18.63
CA ASP A 117 -12.42 -15.22 19.60
C ASP A 117 -12.07 -13.82 19.05
N ILE A 118 -11.61 -13.75 17.80
CA ILE A 118 -11.29 -12.46 17.15
C ILE A 118 -12.54 -11.60 17.02
N LEU A 119 -13.69 -12.16 16.60
CA LEU A 119 -14.95 -11.44 16.50
C LEU A 119 -15.40 -10.86 17.84
N GLN A 120 -15.31 -11.63 18.92
CA GLN A 120 -15.67 -11.16 20.26
C GLN A 120 -14.79 -9.99 20.70
N ARG A 121 -13.47 -10.07 20.47
CA ARG A 121 -12.54 -8.98 20.79
C ARG A 121 -12.82 -7.72 19.97
N LEU A 122 -13.09 -7.86 18.67
CA LEU A 122 -13.46 -6.74 17.81
C LEU A 122 -14.79 -6.10 18.24
N GLN A 123 -15.79 -6.91 18.60
CA GLN A 123 -17.06 -6.40 19.13
C GLN A 123 -16.85 -5.64 20.45
N HIS A 124 -15.97 -6.11 21.33
CA HIS A 124 -15.63 -5.41 22.56
C HIS A 124 -14.97 -4.04 22.28
N LEU A 125 -14.05 -3.97 21.33
CA LEU A 125 -13.43 -2.72 20.87
C LEU A 125 -14.46 -1.75 20.27
N LYS A 126 -15.45 -2.28 19.54
CA LYS A 126 -16.55 -1.49 18.97
C LYS A 126 -17.46 -0.90 20.05
N ASN A 127 -17.82 -1.71 21.05
CA ASN A 127 -18.75 -1.32 22.11
C ASN A 127 -18.12 -0.36 23.13
N VAL A 128 -16.81 -0.48 23.36
CA VAL A 128 -16.05 0.37 24.30
C VAL A 128 -14.87 1.04 23.56
N PRO A 129 -15.15 2.09 22.76
CA PRO A 129 -14.13 2.71 21.89
C PRO A 129 -13.19 3.67 22.63
N ASN A 130 -13.58 4.18 23.80
CA ASN A 130 -12.71 5.00 24.65
C ASN A 130 -12.15 4.10 25.77
N ARG A 131 -10.83 3.91 25.78
CA ARG A 131 -10.16 2.95 26.67
C ARG A 131 -8.94 3.59 27.34
N LEU A 132 -8.59 3.11 28.51
CA LEU A 132 -7.37 3.47 29.24
C LEU A 132 -6.67 2.17 29.62
N GLU A 133 -5.70 1.75 28.82
CA GLU A 133 -5.08 0.42 28.89
C GLU A 133 -3.59 0.54 28.57
N ASN A 134 -2.80 -0.46 28.96
CA ASN A 134 -1.37 -0.48 28.63
C ASN A 134 -1.18 -0.80 27.13
N PRO A 135 -0.33 -0.05 26.41
CA PRO A 135 -0.12 -0.22 24.98
C PRO A 135 0.70 -1.47 24.66
N ASN A 136 0.43 -2.05 23.50
CA ASN A 136 1.37 -2.94 22.82
C ASN A 136 2.05 -2.15 21.69
N ILE A 137 3.38 -2.03 21.76
CA ILE A 137 4.17 -1.24 20.81
C ILE A 137 4.59 -2.14 19.65
N TYR A 138 4.06 -1.87 18.46
CA TYR A 138 4.35 -2.62 17.24
C TYR A 138 5.12 -1.75 16.23
N HIS A 139 6.09 -2.37 15.56
CA HIS A 139 6.75 -1.83 14.37
C HIS A 139 6.33 -2.66 13.17
N LEU A 140 5.59 -2.06 12.24
CA LEU A 140 5.15 -2.70 11.00
C LEU A 140 6.03 -2.17 9.87
N ASP A 141 6.66 -3.08 9.13
CA ASP A 141 7.52 -2.76 7.99
C ASP A 141 7.16 -3.67 6.81
N VAL A 142 7.37 -3.17 5.60
CA VAL A 142 7.13 -3.92 4.36
C VAL A 142 8.45 -4.51 3.90
N GLY A 143 8.57 -5.84 3.98
CA GLY A 143 9.73 -6.56 3.47
C GLY A 143 9.98 -6.24 2.00
N ALA A 144 11.20 -5.80 1.67
CA ALA A 144 11.62 -5.45 0.32
C ALA A 144 10.60 -4.59 -0.46
N MET A 145 10.13 -3.50 0.15
CA MET A 145 9.07 -2.62 -0.39
C MET A 145 9.29 -2.25 -1.87
N TYR A 146 10.40 -1.57 -2.21
CA TYR A 146 10.64 -1.12 -3.59
C TYR A 146 10.80 -2.27 -4.59
N PRO A 147 11.60 -3.32 -4.33
CA PRO A 147 11.64 -4.49 -5.21
C PRO A 147 10.27 -5.10 -5.48
N ASN A 148 9.42 -5.23 -4.45
CA ASN A 148 8.07 -5.77 -4.61
C ASN A 148 7.16 -4.85 -5.43
N ILE A 149 7.25 -3.53 -5.25
CA ILE A 149 6.53 -2.55 -6.07
C ILE A 149 6.97 -2.62 -7.53
N ILE A 150 8.29 -2.73 -7.76
CA ILE A 150 8.89 -2.87 -9.09
C ILE A 150 8.35 -4.11 -9.80
N LEU A 151 8.34 -5.27 -9.12
CA LEU A 151 7.85 -6.52 -9.71
C LEU A 151 6.34 -6.50 -9.95
N THR A 152 5.56 -5.99 -8.99
CA THR A 152 4.09 -5.94 -9.08
C THR A 152 3.62 -5.06 -10.24
N ASN A 153 4.22 -3.88 -10.40
CA ASN A 153 3.86 -2.93 -11.45
C ASN A 153 4.72 -3.11 -12.72
N ARG A 154 5.61 -4.11 -12.75
CA ARG A 154 6.53 -4.40 -13.85
C ARG A 154 7.34 -3.16 -14.29
N LEU A 155 7.79 -2.37 -13.31
CA LEU A 155 8.54 -1.14 -13.57
C LEU A 155 9.94 -1.48 -14.09
N GLN A 156 10.29 -0.93 -15.23
CA GLN A 156 11.63 -1.01 -15.80
C GLN A 156 11.88 0.23 -16.66
N PRO A 157 13.11 0.75 -16.75
CA PRO A 157 13.39 1.97 -17.50
C PRO A 157 12.90 1.93 -18.95
N SER A 158 13.07 0.80 -19.64
CA SER A 158 12.65 0.61 -21.03
C SER A 158 11.13 0.47 -21.22
N ALA A 159 10.35 0.30 -20.15
CA ALA A 159 8.89 0.24 -20.21
C ALA A 159 8.22 1.60 -20.00
N ILE A 160 9.00 2.64 -19.68
CA ILE A 160 8.51 4.02 -19.63
C ILE A 160 8.52 4.55 -21.06
N VAL A 161 7.36 4.50 -21.71
CA VAL A 161 7.18 4.93 -23.11
C VAL A 161 6.35 6.21 -23.19
N ASP A 162 6.62 7.03 -24.19
CA ASP A 162 5.81 8.19 -24.50
C ASP A 162 4.59 7.81 -25.38
N SER A 163 3.71 8.77 -25.63
CA SER A 163 2.53 8.55 -26.46
C SER A 163 2.88 8.23 -27.91
N THR A 164 4.02 8.71 -28.41
CA THR A 164 4.44 8.49 -29.81
C THR A 164 4.87 7.05 -30.04
N ILE A 165 5.70 6.48 -29.15
CA ILE A 165 6.13 5.08 -29.20
C ILE A 165 4.94 4.16 -28.92
N CYS A 166 4.09 4.49 -27.94
CA CYS A 166 2.90 3.71 -27.65
C CYS A 166 1.94 3.66 -28.85
N ALA A 167 1.80 4.78 -29.58
CA ALA A 167 0.96 4.85 -30.78
C ALA A 167 1.41 3.91 -31.91
N GLN A 168 2.70 3.64 -32.01
CA GLN A 168 3.29 2.76 -33.01
C GLN A 168 3.21 1.27 -32.65
N CYS A 169 2.78 0.95 -31.43
CA CYS A 169 2.69 -0.44 -30.97
C CYS A 169 1.52 -1.17 -31.66
N ASP A 170 1.78 -2.36 -32.21
CA ASP A 170 0.75 -3.23 -32.83
C ASP A 170 -0.37 -3.64 -31.84
N LEU A 171 -0.10 -3.53 -30.54
CA LEU A 171 -1.04 -3.82 -29.46
C LEU A 171 -1.90 -2.62 -29.07
N ASN A 172 -1.62 -1.43 -29.60
CA ASN A 172 -2.41 -0.23 -29.35
C ASN A 172 -3.73 -0.26 -30.11
N ARG A 173 -4.72 -0.96 -29.54
CA ARG A 173 -6.08 -1.12 -30.09
C ARG A 173 -7.08 -0.34 -29.24
N PRO A 174 -8.19 0.17 -29.82
CA PRO A 174 -9.25 0.75 -29.02
C PRO A 174 -9.81 -0.32 -28.05
N ASN A 175 -9.74 -0.04 -26.75
CA ASN A 175 -10.06 -0.93 -25.61
C ASN A 175 -9.00 -1.96 -25.20
N ALA A 176 -7.74 -1.80 -25.62
CA ALA A 176 -6.59 -2.50 -25.01
C ALA A 176 -6.18 -1.87 -23.66
#